data_AF-A0A485P6P5-F1
#
_entry.id   AF-A0A485P6P5-F1
#
_cell.length_a   1.000
_cell.length_b   1.000
_cell.length_c   1.000
_cell.angle_alpha   90.00
_cell.angle_beta   90.00
_cell.angle_gamma   90.00
#
_symmetry.space_group_name_H-M   'P 1'
#
loop_
_entity.id
_entity.type
_entity.pdbx_description
1 polymer ?
#
loop_
_entity_poly.entity_id
_entity_poly.type
_entity_poly.pdbx_seq_one_letter_code
_entity_poly.pdbx_strand_id
1 'polypeptide(L)'
;MSFHTHQNYSTKVETTVNCLINVHLWVSYTSLSLGFYFDHHDVALENIGHFFRKLAEKKSESAEHLLKMQNQCSGHTLLQDVQKPS
;
A
#
# COMPACT_ATOMS: atom_id res chain seq x y z
N MET A 1 25.98 11.39 17.72
CA MET A 1 24.75 10.85 18.31
C MET A 1 24.28 9.70 17.44
N SER A 2 24.48 8.46 17.88
CA SER A 2 24.04 7.24 17.18
C SER A 2 22.68 6.84 17.74
N PHE A 3 21.64 6.87 16.91
CA PHE A 3 20.33 6.34 17.29
C PHE A 3 20.45 4.82 17.45
N HIS A 4 20.33 4.36 18.69
CA HIS A 4 20.42 2.95 19.07
C HIS A 4 19.08 2.25 18.84
N THR A 5 18.60 2.22 17.60
CA THR A 5 17.28 1.64 17.23
C THR A 5 17.38 0.26 16.57
N HIS A 6 18.58 -0.33 16.52
CA HIS A 6 18.81 -1.63 15.87
C HIS A 6 18.65 -2.83 16.81
N GLN A 7 18.02 -2.67 17.99
CA GLN A 7 18.05 -3.72 19.01
C GLN A 7 17.02 -4.85 18.86
N ASN A 8 16.02 -4.75 17.98
CA ASN A 8 15.05 -5.84 17.75
C ASN A 8 14.47 -5.89 16.31
N TYR A 9 14.94 -5.05 15.39
CA TYR A 9 14.47 -5.03 14.01
C TYR A 9 15.30 -5.99 13.16
N SER A 10 14.90 -7.26 13.15
CA SER A 10 15.57 -8.27 12.33
C SER A 10 15.34 -7.98 10.84
N THR A 11 16.32 -8.30 10.00
CA THR A 11 16.21 -8.28 8.53
C THR A 11 14.94 -8.99 8.03
N LYS A 12 14.50 -10.07 8.70
CA LYS A 12 13.27 -10.76 8.34
C LYS A 12 12.02 -9.89 8.52
N VAL A 13 11.96 -9.10 9.59
CA VAL A 13 10.85 -8.16 9.86
C VAL A 13 10.87 -7.06 8.80
N GLU A 14 12.05 -6.49 8.52
CA GLU A 14 12.26 -5.49 7.48
C GLU A 14 11.76 -5.96 6.10
N THR A 15 12.17 -7.15 5.66
CA THR A 15 11.71 -7.71 4.37
C THR A 15 10.21 -7.96 4.35
N THR A 16 9.63 -8.35 5.48
CA THR A 16 8.19 -8.61 5.60
C THR A 16 7.39 -7.31 5.50
N VAL A 17 7.86 -6.25 6.16
CA VAL A 17 7.24 -4.92 6.10
C VAL A 17 7.33 -4.34 4.68
N ASN A 18 8.48 -4.44 4.02
CA ASN A 18 8.64 -4.02 2.62
C ASN A 18 7.68 -4.78 1.68
N CYS A 19 7.55 -6.10 1.85
CA CYS A 19 6.59 -6.91 1.10
C CYS A 19 5.15 -6.44 1.35
N LEU A 20 4.79 -6.18 2.61
CA LEU A 20 3.47 -5.72 2.98
C LEU A 20 3.16 -4.34 2.38
N ILE A 21 4.11 -3.40 2.39
CA ILE A 21 3.97 -2.09 1.74
C ILE A 21 3.63 -2.27 0.25
N ASN A 22 4.37 -3.11 -0.47
CA ASN A 22 4.11 -3.38 -1.90
C ASN A 22 2.72 -4.00 -2.13
N VAL A 23 2.31 -4.95 -1.29
CA VAL A 23 0.97 -5.55 -1.37
C VAL A 23 -0.12 -4.49 -1.17
N HIS A 24 0.03 -3.60 -0.18
CA HIS A 24 -0.95 -2.54 0.05
C HIS A 24 -1.03 -1.55 -1.12
N LEU A 25 0.10 -1.18 -1.72
CA LEU A 25 0.13 -0.33 -2.90
C LEU A 25 -0.52 -1.02 -4.12
N TRP A 26 -0.25 -2.30 -4.34
CA TRP A 26 -0.86 -3.08 -5.42
C TRP A 26 -2.38 -3.21 -5.26
N VAL A 27 -2.86 -3.50 -4.04
CA VAL A 27 -4.31 -3.54 -3.77
C VAL A 27 -4.93 -2.16 -3.94
N SER A 28 -4.25 -1.08 -3.52
CA SER A 28 -4.72 0.29 -3.72
C SER A 28 -4.91 0.58 -5.20
N TYR A 29 -3.88 0.31 -6.01
CA TYR A 29 -3.90 0.58 -7.44
C TYR A 29 -4.95 -0.25 -8.19
N THR A 30 -5.06 -1.54 -7.88
CA THR A 30 -6.08 -2.42 -8.46
C THR A 30 -7.49 -1.96 -8.08
N SER A 31 -7.70 -1.58 -6.82
CA SER A 31 -8.98 -1.04 -6.36
C SER A 31 -9.32 0.27 -7.06
N LEU A 32 -8.35 1.16 -7.27
CA LEU A 32 -8.56 2.40 -8.00
C LEU A 32 -8.98 2.12 -9.46
N SER A 33 -8.34 1.16 -10.12
CA SER A 33 -8.71 0.73 -11.48
C SER A 33 -10.14 0.17 -11.54
N LEU A 34 -10.54 -0.65 -10.57
CA LEU A 34 -11.90 -1.16 -10.45
C LEU A 34 -12.90 -0.02 -10.20
N GLY A 35 -12.55 0.94 -9.35
CA GLY A 35 -13.35 2.14 -9.09
C GLY A 35 -13.71 2.86 -10.39
N PHE A 36 -12.71 3.14 -11.22
CA PHE A 36 -12.93 3.78 -12.53
C PHE A 36 -13.75 2.93 -13.50
N TYR A 37 -13.59 1.62 -13.49
CA TYR A 37 -14.39 0.71 -14.32
C TYR A 37 -15.88 0.77 -13.95
N PHE A 38 -16.20 0.74 -12.65
CA PHE A 38 -17.59 0.76 -12.16
C PHE A 38 -18.23 2.16 -12.15
N ASP A 39 -17.42 3.22 -12.17
CA ASP A 39 -17.88 4.61 -12.36
C ASP A 39 -18.23 4.91 -13.85
N HIS A 40 -17.91 4.02 -14.80
CA HIS A 40 -18.28 4.20 -16.21
C HIS A 40 -19.80 4.19 -16.39
N HIS A 41 -20.33 5.15 -17.16
CA HIS A 41 -21.78 5.34 -17.34
C HIS A 41 -22.52 4.09 -17.84
N ASP A 42 -21.81 3.19 -18.53
CA ASP A 42 -22.37 1.94 -19.05
C ASP A 42 -22.52 0.83 -18.00
N VAL A 43 -21.88 0.97 -16.82
CA VAL A 43 -21.80 -0.09 -15.81
C VAL A 43 -22.85 0.10 -14.68
N ALA A 44 -23.52 1.25 -14.58
CA ALA A 44 -24.66 1.52 -13.69
C ALA A 44 -24.50 1.04 -12.21
N LEU A 45 -23.26 0.97 -11.71
CA LEU A 45 -22.89 0.45 -10.39
C LEU A 45 -22.03 1.46 -9.62
N GLU A 46 -22.42 2.73 -9.64
CA GLU A 46 -21.71 3.85 -9.01
C GLU A 46 -21.38 3.61 -7.53
N ASN A 47 -22.27 2.95 -6.78
CA ASN A 47 -22.00 2.57 -5.39
C ASN A 47 -20.80 1.63 -5.23
N ILE A 48 -20.58 0.75 -6.22
CA ILE A 48 -19.43 -0.17 -6.25
C ILE A 48 -18.16 0.60 -6.62
N GLY A 49 -18.25 1.53 -7.58
CA GLY A 49 -17.12 2.43 -7.94
C GLY A 49 -16.65 3.26 -6.74
N HIS A 50 -17.59 3.87 -6.02
CA HIS A 50 -17.31 4.59 -4.77
C HIS A 50 -16.68 3.69 -3.69
N PHE A 51 -17.19 2.46 -3.52
CA PHE A 51 -16.61 1.50 -2.57
C PHE A 51 -15.14 1.21 -2.88
N PHE A 52 -14.82 0.95 -4.15
CA PHE A 52 -13.46 0.65 -4.58
C PHE A 52 -12.52 1.86 -4.45
N ARG A 53 -13.01 3.08 -4.71
CA ARG A 53 -12.23 4.30 -4.47
C ARG A 53 -11.90 4.48 -2.98
N LYS A 54 -12.86 4.24 -2.09
CA LYS A 54 -12.62 4.26 -0.64
C LYS A 54 -11.67 3.15 -0.18
N LEU A 55 -11.74 1.97 -0.80
CA LEU A 55 -10.80 0.90 -0.54
C LEU A 55 -9.38 1.28 -0.96
N ALA A 56 -9.22 1.92 -2.12
CA ALA A 56 -7.93 2.41 -2.60
C ALA A 56 -7.31 3.41 -1.62
N GLU A 57 -8.06 4.45 -1.22
CA GLU A 57 -7.63 5.44 -0.21
C GLU A 57 -7.13 4.76 1.08
N LYS A 58 -7.93 3.87 1.66
CA LYS A 58 -7.59 3.15 2.89
C LYS A 58 -6.31 2.31 2.75
N LYS A 59 -6.08 1.70 1.59
CA LYS A 59 -4.90 0.86 1.34
C LYS A 59 -3.64 1.70 1.13
N SER A 60 -3.75 2.86 0.47
CA SER A 60 -2.66 3.85 0.39
C SER A 60 -2.28 4.37 1.77
N GLU A 61 -3.25 4.76 2.60
CA GLU A 61 -3.00 5.20 3.98
C GLU A 61 -2.30 4.12 4.82
N SER A 62 -2.69 2.86 4.63
CA SER A 62 -2.05 1.72 5.29
C SER A 62 -0.58 1.56 4.86
N ALA A 63 -0.29 1.72 3.56
CA ALA A 63 1.09 1.68 3.05
C ALA A 63 1.93 2.83 3.61
N GLU A 64 1.38 4.05 3.68
CA GLU A 64 2.04 5.20 4.28
C GLU A 64 2.36 5.00 5.76
N HIS A 65 1.43 4.40 6.52
CA HIS A 65 1.66 4.11 7.93
C HIS A 65 2.81 3.11 8.12
N LEU A 66 2.84 2.05 7.31
CA LEU A 66 3.93 1.07 7.32
C LEU A 66 5.27 1.70 6.92
N LEU A 67 5.30 2.59 5.93
CA LEU A 67 6.48 3.35 5.54
C LEU A 67 7.01 4.23 6.67
N LYS A 68 6.12 4.94 7.38
CA LYS A 68 6.48 5.75 8.55
C LYS A 68 7.08 4.89 9.66
N MET A 69 6.48 3.73 9.95
CA MET A 69 7.00 2.78 10.92
C MET A 69 8.38 2.24 10.51
N GLN A 70 8.56 1.86 9.24
CA GLN A 70 9.83 1.38 8.68
C GLN A 70 10.96 2.42 8.86
N ASN A 71 10.67 3.68 8.53
CA ASN A 71 11.62 4.79 8.65
C ASN A 71 11.99 5.09 10.10
N GLN A 72 11.04 4.97 11.04
CA GLN A 72 11.30 5.10 12.48
C GLN A 72 12.19 3.98 13.02
N CYS A 73 12.02 2.76 12.52
CA CYS A 73 12.86 1.61 12.86
C CYS A 73 14.23 1.62 12.16
N SER A 74 14.57 2.69 11.43
CA SER A 74 15.81 2.81 10.65
C SER A 74 15.99 1.72 9.57
N GLY A 75 14.89 1.07 9.15
CA GLY A 75 14.91 0.08 8.08
C GLY A 75 15.03 0.75 6.70
N HIS A 76 15.67 0.08 5.75
CA HIS A 76 15.71 0.53 4.37
C HIS A 76 14.39 0.17 3.67
N THR A 77 13.75 1.18 3.10
CA THR A 77 12.56 0.98 2.28
C THR A 77 12.99 0.54 0.88
N LEU A 78 12.61 -0.67 0.47
CA LEU A 78 12.73 -1.14 -0.90
C LEU A 78 11.34 -1.33 -1.49
N LEU A 79 10.87 -0.33 -2.24
CA LEU A 79 9.65 -0.44 -3.02
C LEU A 79 9.93 -1.24 -4.30
N GLN A 80 9.04 -2.18 -4.62
CA GLN A 80 9.08 -2.91 -5.88
C GLN A 80 8.08 -2.28 -6.85
N ASP A 81 8.32 -2.46 -8.15
CA ASP A 81 7.39 -1.99 -9.16
C ASP A 81 6.00 -2.61 -8.96
N VAL A 82 5.00 -1.74 -8.91
CA VAL A 82 3.61 -2.14 -8.93
C VAL A 82 3.23 -2.42 -10.38
N GLN A 83 3.05 -3.71 -10.69
CA GLN A 83 2.61 -4.15 -12.02
C GLN A 83 1.24 -3.57 -12.36
N LYS A 84 1.03 -3.27 -13.65
CA LYS A 84 -0.27 -2.82 -14.17
C LYS A 84 -1.34 -3.89 -13.86
N PRO A 85 -2.55 -3.51 -13.40
CA PRO A 85 -3.64 -4.46 -13.18
C PRO A 85 -4.10 -4.95 -14.56
N SER A 86 -4.45 -6.22 -14.64
CA SER A 86 -4.88 -6.88 -15.88
C SER A 86 -6.29 -6.48 -16.30
#